data_AF-A0A3A5B3K4-F1
#
_entry.id   AF-A0A3A5B3K4-F1
#
_cell.length_a   1.000
_cell.length_b   1.000
_cell.length_c   1.000
_cell.angle_alpha   90.00
_cell.angle_beta   90.00
_cell.angle_gamma   90.00
#
_symmetry.space_group_name_H-M   'P 1'
#
loop_
_entity.id
_entity.type
_entity.pdbx_description
1 polymer ?
#
loop_
_entity_poly.entity_id
_entity_poly.type
_entity_poly.pdbx_seq_one_letter_code
_entity_poly.pdbx_strand_id
1 'polypeptide(L)'
;MIRTLKKFSSIVHSYKVTKFEQFGHLFKIRVEVELIDGSKLFIRETIIGEKTRKYAYHWQKGDGELLVRWDNAPDWEISTFPHHKHTGRNINVEPSHERTLEQVLQVIAARIEKSSSDEN
;
A
#
# COMPACT_ATOMS: atom_id res chain seq x y z
N MET A 1 2.57 -5.41 -10.54
CA MET A 1 3.00 -4.13 -9.93
C MET A 1 3.12 -2.98 -10.93
N ILE A 2 4.12 -2.93 -11.82
CA ILE A 2 4.30 -1.75 -12.72
C ILE A 2 3.09 -1.49 -13.62
N ARG A 3 2.48 -2.54 -14.19
CA ARG A 3 1.23 -2.41 -14.94
C ARG A 3 0.09 -1.81 -14.11
N THR A 4 0.01 -2.17 -12.83
CA THR A 4 -0.96 -1.61 -11.88
C THR A 4 -0.66 -0.13 -11.65
N LEU A 5 0.58 0.25 -11.35
CA LEU A 5 0.94 1.67 -11.18
C LEU A 5 0.61 2.51 -12.43
N LYS A 6 0.86 1.98 -13.63
CA LYS A 6 0.48 2.64 -14.89
C LYS A 6 -1.03 2.80 -15.08
N LYS A 7 -1.83 1.84 -14.60
CA LYS A 7 -3.31 1.94 -14.64
C LYS A 7 -3.83 3.10 -13.78
N PHE A 8 -3.11 3.46 -12.71
CA PHE A 8 -3.45 4.56 -11.80
C PHE A 8 -2.60 5.80 -12.07
N SER A 9 -2.19 6.04 -13.32
CA SER A 9 -1.36 7.20 -13.68
C SER A 9 -2.02 8.56 -13.43
N SER A 10 -3.34 8.60 -13.23
CA SER A 10 -4.06 9.82 -12.83
C SER A 10 -3.70 10.29 -11.42
N ILE A 11 -3.33 9.36 -10.52
CA ILE A 11 -2.99 9.68 -9.13
C ILE A 11 -1.52 9.43 -8.78
N VAL A 12 -0.82 8.65 -9.60
CA VAL A 12 0.61 8.36 -9.44
C VAL A 12 1.43 9.45 -10.12
N HIS A 13 2.13 10.27 -9.34
CA HIS A 13 3.05 11.27 -9.86
C HIS A 13 4.38 10.64 -10.31
N SER A 14 5.00 9.87 -9.42
CA SER A 14 6.27 9.20 -9.69
C SER A 14 6.38 7.89 -8.90
N TYR A 15 7.31 7.01 -9.30
CA TYR A 15 7.65 5.84 -8.50
C TYR A 15 9.12 5.46 -8.66
N LYS A 16 9.70 4.90 -7.60
CA LYS A 16 11.08 4.43 -7.55
C LYS A 16 11.15 3.04 -6.92
N VAL A 17 11.76 2.09 -7.63
CA VAL A 17 12.12 0.81 -7.04
C VAL A 17 13.32 1.03 -6.13
N THR A 18 13.13 0.84 -4.83
CA THR A 18 14.19 1.04 -3.81
C THR A 18 14.90 -0.24 -3.47
N LYS A 19 14.28 -1.39 -3.73
CA LYS A 19 14.89 -2.71 -3.54
C LYS A 19 14.26 -3.72 -4.48
N PHE A 20 15.10 -4.55 -5.08
CA PHE A 20 14.70 -5.70 -5.87
C PHE A 20 15.69 -6.84 -5.61
N GLU A 21 15.18 -7.98 -5.14
CA GLU A 21 15.96 -9.19 -4.89
C GLU A 21 15.21 -10.39 -5.46
N GLN A 22 15.92 -11.21 -6.23
CA GLN A 22 15.42 -12.48 -6.71
C GLN A 22 16.48 -13.54 -6.51
N PHE A 23 16.16 -14.57 -5.75
CA PHE A 23 17.08 -15.68 -5.47
C PHE A 23 16.29 -16.99 -5.34
N GLY A 24 16.52 -17.93 -6.25
CA GLY A 24 15.74 -19.16 -6.31
C GLY A 24 14.23 -18.86 -6.35
N HIS A 25 13.50 -19.34 -5.34
CA HIS A 25 12.06 -19.12 -5.18
C HIS A 25 11.70 -17.87 -4.36
N LEU A 26 12.68 -17.08 -3.92
CA LEU A 26 12.46 -15.83 -3.20
C LEU A 26 12.41 -14.67 -4.19
N PHE A 27 11.34 -13.89 -4.12
CA PHE A 27 11.19 -12.61 -4.78
C PHE A 27 10.85 -11.55 -3.75
N LYS A 28 11.62 -10.46 -3.67
CA LYS A 28 11.32 -9.32 -2.81
C LYS A 28 11.45 -8.03 -3.60
N ILE A 29 10.46 -7.17 -3.45
CA ILE A 29 10.44 -5.84 -4.05
C ILE A 29 10.00 -4.80 -3.04
N ARG A 30 10.64 -3.63 -3.10
CA ARG A 30 10.21 -2.41 -2.42
C ARG A 30 10.12 -1.27 -3.42
N VAL A 31 9.03 -0.53 -3.36
CA VAL A 31 8.77 0.62 -4.23
C VAL A 31 8.27 1.78 -3.37
N GLU A 32 8.80 2.97 -3.62
CA GLU A 32 8.24 4.22 -3.14
C GLU A 32 7.45 4.84 -4.29
N VAL A 33 6.20 5.24 -4.02
CA VAL A 33 5.31 5.91 -4.97
C VAL A 33 4.97 7.27 -4.39
N GLU A 34 5.18 8.30 -5.19
CA GLU A 34 4.72 9.66 -4.91
C GLU A 34 3.38 9.88 -5.62
N LEU A 35 2.41 10.40 -4.88
CA LEU A 35 1.07 10.66 -5.38
C LEU A 35 0.92 12.15 -5.70
N ILE A 36 -0.05 12.48 -6.53
CA ILE A 36 -0.25 13.86 -7.03
C ILE A 36 -0.59 14.89 -5.93
N ASP A 37 -1.08 14.43 -4.78
CA ASP A 37 -1.39 15.24 -3.60
C ASP A 37 -0.16 15.42 -2.67
N GLY A 38 1.02 14.96 -3.09
CA GLY A 38 2.25 14.98 -2.30
C GLY A 38 2.32 13.90 -1.21
N SER A 39 1.29 13.06 -1.06
CA SER A 39 1.34 11.90 -0.17
C SER A 39 2.19 10.78 -0.79
N LYS A 40 2.62 9.83 0.05
CA LYS A 40 3.54 8.76 -0.35
C LYS A 40 3.01 7.39 0.00
N LEU A 41 3.13 6.45 -0.94
CA LEU A 41 2.83 5.03 -0.75
C LEU A 41 4.11 4.19 -0.84
N PHE A 42 4.47 3.54 0.25
CA PHE A 42 5.57 2.58 0.32
C PHE A 42 5.04 1.17 0.18
N ILE A 43 5.45 0.49 -0.88
CA ILE A 43 5.05 -0.87 -1.21
C ILE A 43 6.18 -1.82 -0.82
N ARG A 44 5.84 -2.88 -0.09
CA ARG A 44 6.72 -4.01 0.18
C ARG A 44 5.98 -5.28 -0.18
N GLU A 45 6.55 -6.09 -1.07
CA GLU A 45 6.04 -7.42 -1.36
C GLU A 45 7.18 -8.44 -1.29
N THR A 46 6.87 -9.62 -0.76
CA THR A 46 7.77 -10.76 -0.74
C THR A 46 6.99 -12.02 -1.08
N ILE A 47 7.45 -12.75 -2.09
CA ILE A 47 6.90 -14.02 -2.52
C ILE A 47 7.96 -15.09 -2.26
N ILE A 48 7.57 -16.19 -1.63
CA ILE A 48 8.45 -17.32 -1.32
C ILE A 48 7.77 -18.58 -1.86
N GLY A 49 8.32 -19.13 -2.94
CA GLY A 49 7.69 -20.22 -3.69
C GLY A 49 6.31 -19.83 -4.20
N GLU A 50 5.42 -20.81 -4.28
CA GLU A 50 4.06 -20.59 -4.80
C GLU A 50 3.04 -20.23 -3.71
N LYS A 51 3.36 -20.52 -2.44
CA LYS A 51 2.38 -20.52 -1.35
C LYS A 51 2.44 -19.31 -0.43
N THR A 52 3.59 -18.65 -0.33
CA THR A 52 3.79 -17.59 0.67
C THR A 52 3.88 -16.24 -0.01
N ARG A 53 2.94 -15.35 0.34
CA ARG A 53 2.97 -13.94 -0.01
C ARG A 53 2.92 -13.10 1.26
N LYS A 54 3.92 -12.24 1.45
CA LYS A 54 3.94 -11.21 2.49
C LYS A 54 3.85 -9.85 1.83
N TYR A 55 3.06 -8.94 2.38
CA TYR A 55 2.97 -7.58 1.88
C TYR A 55 2.81 -6.56 3.00
N ALA A 56 3.23 -5.33 2.70
CA ALA A 56 2.86 -4.15 3.46
C ALA A 56 2.74 -2.97 2.48
N TYR A 57 1.62 -2.27 2.54
CA TYR A 57 1.36 -1.05 1.80
C TYR A 57 1.18 0.06 2.82
N HIS A 58 2.15 0.97 2.91
CA HIS A 58 2.15 2.04 3.91
C HIS A 58 1.92 3.37 3.20
N TRP A 59 0.76 3.96 3.43
CA TRP A 59 0.38 5.26 2.88
C TRP A 59 0.45 6.33 3.97
N GLN A 60 1.17 7.41 3.68
CA GLN A 60 1.43 8.50 4.62
C GLN A 60 1.37 9.84 3.90
N LYS A 61 1.15 10.92 4.66
CA LYS A 61 1.30 12.29 4.19
C LYS A 61 2.76 12.62 3.85
N GLY A 62 2.97 13.74 3.17
CA GLY A 62 4.32 14.24 2.83
C GLY A 62 5.20 14.52 4.05
N ASP A 63 4.59 14.83 5.20
CA ASP A 63 5.27 15.05 6.50
C ASP A 63 5.59 13.76 7.26
N GLY A 64 5.18 12.59 6.75
CA GLY A 64 5.41 11.29 7.39
C GLY A 64 4.27 10.80 8.27
N GLU A 65 3.18 11.56 8.44
CA GLU A 65 2.03 11.09 9.21
C GLU A 65 1.34 9.91 8.51
N LEU A 66 1.20 8.79 9.22
CA LEU A 66 0.49 7.61 8.74
C LEU A 66 -0.98 7.93 8.43
N LEU A 67 -1.40 7.66 7.19
CA LEU A 67 -2.80 7.69 6.79
C LEU A 67 -3.42 6.30 7.00
N VAL A 68 -2.91 5.31 6.26
CA VAL A 68 -3.29 3.89 6.40
C VAL A 68 -2.11 2.98 6.07
N ARG A 69 -1.95 1.89 6.82
CA ARG A 69 -1.04 0.79 6.46
C ARG A 69 -1.80 -0.51 6.34
N TRP A 70 -1.78 -1.15 5.18
CA TRP A 70 -2.33 -2.49 4.97
C TRP A 70 -1.22 -3.53 5.00
N ASP A 71 -1.39 -4.61 5.75
CA ASP A 71 -0.38 -5.67 5.90
C ASP A 71 -1.06 -7.03 6.12
N ASN A 72 -0.24 -8.07 6.15
CA ASN A 72 -0.66 -9.44 6.42
C ASN A 72 0.27 -10.18 7.39
N ALA A 73 0.95 -9.43 8.26
CA ALA A 73 1.70 -10.03 9.35
C ALA A 73 0.72 -10.74 10.31
N PRO A 74 1.00 -11.98 10.75
CA PRO A 74 0.09 -12.78 11.55
C PRO A 74 0.12 -12.35 13.04
N ASP A 75 -0.09 -11.06 13.31
CA ASP A 75 0.14 -10.45 14.62
C ASP A 75 -1.15 -10.22 15.42
N TRP A 76 -2.33 -10.31 14.78
CA TRP A 76 -3.61 -9.91 15.38
C TRP A 76 -4.74 -10.91 15.12
N GLU A 77 -5.52 -11.22 16.15
CA GLU A 77 -6.75 -12.01 16.01
C GLU A 77 -7.88 -11.12 15.48
N ILE A 78 -8.16 -11.20 14.17
CA ILE A 78 -9.14 -10.36 13.49
C ILE A 78 -9.93 -11.16 12.45
N SER A 79 -11.15 -10.73 12.12
CA SER A 79 -12.05 -11.48 11.23
C SER A 79 -11.46 -11.74 9.83
N THR A 80 -10.52 -10.92 9.39
CA THR A 80 -9.82 -11.05 8.10
C THR A 80 -8.42 -11.63 8.22
N PHE A 81 -8.09 -12.31 9.32
CA PHE A 81 -6.75 -12.87 9.59
C PHE A 81 -6.12 -13.55 8.36
N PRO A 82 -4.84 -13.29 8.05
CA PRO A 82 -3.91 -12.39 8.75
C PRO A 82 -3.99 -10.92 8.28
N HIS A 83 -4.94 -10.60 7.40
CA HIS A 83 -5.03 -9.31 6.74
C HIS A 83 -5.63 -8.27 7.69
N HIS A 84 -4.90 -7.18 7.89
CA HIS A 84 -5.37 -6.06 8.71
C HIS A 84 -4.89 -4.73 8.11
N LYS A 85 -5.42 -3.64 8.66
CA LYS A 85 -4.93 -2.30 8.37
C LYS A 85 -4.81 -1.46 9.63
N HIS A 86 -3.83 -0.58 9.64
CA HIS A 86 -3.60 0.42 10.68
C HIS A 86 -4.12 1.76 10.20
N THR A 87 -4.95 2.45 10.97
CA THR A 87 -5.54 3.75 10.59
C THR A 87 -5.17 4.87 11.58
N GLY A 88 -4.82 6.04 11.04
CA GLY A 88 -4.62 7.28 11.80
C GLY A 88 -3.42 7.30 12.77
N ARG A 89 -3.36 8.36 13.60
CA ARG A 89 -2.25 8.62 14.54
C ARG A 89 -2.17 7.63 15.71
N ASN A 90 -3.29 7.07 16.15
CA ASN A 90 -3.33 6.15 17.30
C ASN A 90 -3.07 4.68 16.91
N ILE A 91 -2.80 4.39 15.62
CA ILE A 91 -2.54 3.04 15.10
C ILE A 91 -3.68 2.09 15.51
N ASN A 92 -4.91 2.42 15.07
CA ASN A 92 -6.04 1.52 15.25
C ASN A 92 -5.92 0.34 14.29
N VAL A 93 -6.05 -0.89 14.79
CA VAL A 93 -6.02 -2.11 13.98
C VAL A 93 -7.44 -2.50 13.58
N GLU A 94 -7.68 -2.59 12.28
CA GLU A 94 -8.99 -2.90 11.70
C GLU A 94 -8.92 -4.06 10.69
N PRO A 95 -10.04 -4.78 10.47
CA PRO A 95 -10.11 -5.78 9.42
C PRO A 95 -9.84 -5.15 8.05
N SER A 96 -9.20 -5.91 7.16
CA SER A 96 -8.81 -5.44 5.83
C SER A 96 -9.21 -6.42 4.73
N HIS A 97 -9.92 -5.89 3.74
CA HIS A 97 -10.27 -6.59 2.50
C HIS A 97 -9.39 -6.13 1.33
N GLU A 98 -8.67 -5.01 1.46
CA GLU A 98 -7.70 -4.53 0.48
C GLU A 98 -6.38 -5.30 0.62
N ARG A 99 -6.23 -6.37 -0.17
CA ARG A 99 -5.12 -7.33 -0.08
C ARG A 99 -4.12 -7.20 -1.22
N THR A 100 -4.46 -6.40 -2.22
CA THR A 100 -3.65 -6.18 -3.42
C THR A 100 -3.35 -4.69 -3.61
N LEU A 101 -2.25 -4.41 -4.33
CA LEU A 101 -1.88 -3.05 -4.69
C LEU A 101 -3.00 -2.33 -5.46
N GLU A 102 -3.73 -3.05 -6.31
CA GLU A 102 -4.84 -2.47 -7.07
C GLU A 102 -5.97 -2.00 -6.15
N GLN A 103 -6.39 -2.83 -5.20
CA GLN A 103 -7.42 -2.45 -4.22
C GLN A 103 -6.98 -1.28 -3.34
N VAL A 104 -5.70 -1.26 -2.92
CA VAL A 104 -5.14 -0.14 -2.16
C VAL A 104 -5.14 1.15 -2.98
N LEU A 105 -4.72 1.10 -4.24
CA LEU A 105 -4.73 2.28 -5.12
C LEU A 105 -6.14 2.76 -5.44
N GLN A 106 -7.14 1.87 -5.51
CA GLN A 106 -8.56 2.27 -5.62
C GLN A 106 -9.01 3.09 -4.40
N VAL A 107 -8.67 2.65 -3.19
CA VAL A 107 -9.00 3.39 -1.96
C VAL A 107 -8.29 4.75 -1.92
N ILE A 108 -7.03 4.81 -2.34
CA ILE A 108 -6.26 6.06 -2.39
C ILE A 108 -6.88 7.02 -3.43
N ALA A 109 -7.17 6.54 -4.64
CA ALA A 109 -7.77 7.35 -5.70
C ALA A 109 -9.09 7.99 -5.25
N ALA A 110 -9.99 7.19 -4.67
CA ALA A 110 -11.26 7.67 -4.16
C ALA A 110 -11.13 8.70 -3.01
N ARG A 111 -10.01 8.68 -2.27
CA ARG A 111 -9.73 9.68 -1.22
C ARG A 111 -9.18 10.97 -1.81
N ILE A 112 -8.25 10.89 -2.76
CA ILE A 112 -7.69 12.06 -3.44
C ILE A 112 -8.80 12.82 -4.18
N GLU A 113 -9.66 12.11 -4.91
CA GLU A 113 -10.79 12.72 -5.64
C GLU A 113 -11.76 13.48 -4.72
N LYS A 114 -12.05 12.95 -3.52
CA LYS A 114 -12.91 13.62 -2.54
C LYS A 114 -12.28 14.87 -1.94
N SER A 115 -10.98 14.83 -1.62
CA SER A 115 -10.28 16.01 -1.12
C SER A 115 -10.26 17.14 -2.15
N SER A 116 -10.24 16.83 -3.44
CA SER A 116 -10.30 17.84 -4.52
C SER A 116 -11.71 18.45 -4.71
N SER A 117 -12.78 17.80 -4.23
CA SER A 117 -14.15 18.33 -4.34
C SER A 117 -14.58 19.21 -3.15
N ASP A 118 -13.89 19.10 -2.01
CA ASP A 118 -14.22 19.86 -0.79
C ASP A 118 -13.54 21.25 -0.74
N GLU A 119 -12.69 21.59 -1.71
CA GLU A 119 -11.99 22.89 -1.84
C GLU A 119 -12.62 23.84 -2.89
N ASN A 120 -13.79 23.50 -3.46
CA ASN A 120 -14.52 24.34 -4.43
C ASN A 120 -15.86 24.85 -3.91
#